data_AF-A0A3N2FHA5-F1
#
_entry.id   AF-A0A3N2FHA5-F1
#
_cell.length_a   1.000
_cell.length_b   1.000
_cell.length_c   1.000
_cell.angle_alpha   90.00
_cell.angle_beta   90.00
_cell.angle_gamma   90.00
#
_symmetry.space_group_name_H-M   'P 1'
#
loop_
_entity.id
_entity.type
_entity.pdbx_description
1 polymer ?
#
loop_
_entity_poly.entity_id
_entity_poly.type
_entity_poly.pdbx_seq_one_letter_code
_entity_poly.pdbx_strand_id
1 'polypeptide(L)'
;MGVAAQIITADSLEHVEALAARHGVLDPVGSHTPIWPKEHDIHPRNPLLMSLRLGSLSAHLSLSQQLMYRTASERPRAPVRVEHRAGGRRLTEGTWPARGWVPPVLWDGELADHVVAAGSYGPAALSLALSKVGSSVPLRAIAVDLGLPAWLADRVAAILGGRSRPDQERLARSLEQLFARLEANPPPVNYSKRVAVARDLAMVRAAAVEAAALQLVALDERGEAGATVALWVAYTGSHPRFCPLLVPGQSTPSLPPRVDRTDFLRIGFQLLPHGEREPLAWSPP
;
A
#
# COMPACT_ATOMS: atom_id res chain seq x y z
N MET A 1 -5.58 17.53 43.83
CA MET A 1 -5.06 17.78 42.48
C MET A 1 -6.02 17.20 41.47
N GLY A 2 -6.35 17.93 40.40
CA GLY A 2 -7.24 17.41 39.34
C GLY A 2 -6.56 16.32 38.50
N VAL A 3 -7.35 15.43 37.89
CA VAL A 3 -6.88 14.33 37.03
C VAL A 3 -5.91 14.82 35.94
N ALA A 4 -6.21 15.96 35.33
CA ALA A 4 -5.33 16.60 34.34
C ALA A 4 -3.95 16.97 34.91
N ALA A 5 -3.88 17.47 36.15
CA ALA A 5 -2.61 17.80 36.79
C ALA A 5 -1.78 16.55 37.08
N GLN A 6 -2.41 15.46 37.52
CA GLN A 6 -1.74 14.18 37.76
C GLN A 6 -1.20 13.56 36.47
N ILE A 7 -1.94 13.67 35.36
CA ILE A 7 -1.49 13.22 34.04
C ILE A 7 -0.31 14.05 33.54
N ILE A 8 -0.34 15.37 33.71
CA ILE A 8 0.73 16.27 33.25
C ILE A 8 2.04 16.07 34.04
N THR A 9 1.95 15.73 35.34
CA THR A 9 3.12 15.53 36.20
C THR A 9 3.63 14.09 36.25
N ALA A 10 3.00 13.18 35.50
CA ALA A 10 3.43 11.78 35.47
C ALA A 10 4.82 11.66 34.79
N ASP A 11 5.61 10.74 35.32
CA ASP A 11 7.01 10.49 34.97
C ASP A 11 7.19 9.49 33.81
N SER A 12 6.14 8.77 33.43
CA SER A 12 6.17 7.84 32.30
C SER A 12 4.84 7.73 31.55
N LEU A 13 4.90 7.30 30.29
CA LEU A 13 3.73 7.02 29.45
C LEU A 13 2.83 5.92 30.06
N GLU A 14 3.44 4.91 30.67
CA GLU A 14 2.74 3.81 31.35
C GLU A 14 1.96 4.32 32.57
N HIS A 15 2.54 5.25 33.32
CA HIS A 15 1.88 5.89 34.46
C HIS A 15 0.71 6.78 34.01
N VAL A 16 0.89 7.54 32.94
CA VAL A 16 -0.19 8.32 32.31
C VAL A 16 -1.35 7.42 31.87
N GLU A 17 -1.05 6.29 31.24
CA GLU A 17 -2.04 5.33 30.77
C GLU A 17 -2.84 4.72 31.93
N ALA A 18 -2.16 4.27 33.00
CA ALA A 18 -2.80 3.69 34.18
C ALA A 18 -3.73 4.71 34.88
N LEU A 19 -3.30 5.96 35.01
CA LEU A 19 -4.13 7.04 35.57
C LEU A 19 -5.34 7.33 34.68
N ALA A 20 -5.15 7.45 33.37
CA ALA A 20 -6.25 7.74 32.44
C ALA A 20 -7.26 6.58 32.37
N ALA A 21 -6.81 5.33 32.43
CA ALA A 21 -7.68 4.15 32.50
C ALA A 21 -8.49 4.11 33.79
N ARG A 22 -7.85 4.35 34.95
CA ARG A 22 -8.52 4.37 36.27
C ARG A 22 -9.66 5.38 36.34
N HIS A 23 -9.54 6.49 35.62
CA HIS A 23 -10.55 7.55 35.59
C HIS A 23 -11.56 7.42 34.44
N GLY A 24 -11.58 6.30 33.71
CA GLY A 24 -12.55 6.05 32.62
C GLY A 24 -12.32 6.92 31.37
N VAL A 25 -11.18 7.60 31.27
CA VAL A 25 -10.85 8.50 30.16
C VAL A 25 -10.46 7.70 28.90
N LEU A 26 -10.03 6.45 29.09
CA LEU A 26 -9.59 5.53 28.03
C LEU A 26 -10.66 4.49 27.62
N ASP A 27 -11.95 4.71 27.94
CA ASP A 27 -13.03 3.81 27.52
C ASP A 27 -13.21 3.83 25.98
N PRO A 28 -13.04 2.68 25.28
CA PRO A 28 -13.13 2.61 23.82
C PRO A 28 -14.54 2.84 23.24
N VAL A 29 -15.58 2.82 24.08
CA VAL A 29 -16.98 3.14 23.75
C VAL A 29 -17.40 4.46 24.41
N GLY A 30 -16.50 5.09 25.17
CA GLY A 30 -16.76 6.32 25.91
C GLY A 30 -16.64 7.59 25.07
N SER A 31 -17.00 8.72 25.67
CA SER A 31 -17.02 10.04 25.02
C SER A 31 -15.64 10.66 24.79
N HIS A 32 -14.58 10.13 25.40
CA HIS A 32 -13.24 10.74 25.38
C HIS A 32 -12.28 10.10 24.38
N THR A 33 -12.39 8.78 24.16
CA THR A 33 -11.51 8.02 23.26
C THR A 33 -12.25 6.94 22.44
N PRO A 34 -13.36 7.27 21.76
CA PRO A 34 -14.05 6.29 20.93
C PRO A 34 -13.15 5.84 19.78
N ILE A 35 -13.03 4.54 19.55
CA ILE A 35 -12.13 3.95 18.52
C ILE A 35 -12.90 3.61 17.23
N TRP A 36 -14.24 3.52 17.33
CA TRP A 36 -15.10 3.03 16.26
C TRP A 36 -15.61 4.15 15.34
N PRO A 37 -15.55 3.96 14.00
CA PRO A 37 -15.95 4.94 12.99
C PRO A 37 -17.27 5.67 13.25
N LYS A 38 -18.28 4.97 13.79
CA LYS A 38 -19.63 5.51 14.00
C LYS A 38 -19.78 6.40 15.24
N GLU A 39 -18.90 6.27 16.23
CA GLU A 39 -18.95 7.03 17.49
C GLU A 39 -18.11 8.31 17.44
N HIS A 40 -17.25 8.42 16.43
CA HIS A 40 -16.35 9.56 16.24
C HIS A 40 -17.04 10.85 15.79
N ASP A 41 -18.21 10.77 15.18
CA ASP A 41 -18.94 11.94 14.68
C ASP A 41 -19.66 12.69 15.81
N ILE A 42 -19.74 12.10 17.01
CA ILE A 42 -20.53 12.60 18.15
C ILE A 42 -19.65 13.28 19.21
N HIS A 43 -18.36 12.93 19.30
CA HIS A 43 -17.48 13.43 20.35
C HIS A 43 -16.14 14.00 19.81
N PRO A 44 -15.76 15.24 20.17
CA PRO A 44 -14.48 15.81 19.77
C PRO A 44 -13.32 15.00 20.36
N ARG A 45 -12.44 14.50 19.47
CA ARG A 45 -11.31 13.64 19.85
C ARG A 45 -10.18 14.46 20.46
N ASN A 46 -9.68 14.06 21.63
CA ASN A 46 -8.35 14.47 22.08
C ASN A 46 -7.30 13.56 21.40
N PRO A 47 -6.45 14.08 20.49
CA PRO A 47 -5.50 13.25 19.74
C PRO A 47 -4.49 12.54 20.64
N LEU A 48 -4.08 13.15 21.76
CA LEU A 48 -3.11 12.56 22.68
C LEU A 48 -3.70 11.37 23.44
N LEU A 49 -4.93 11.51 23.95
CA LEU A 49 -5.63 10.42 24.63
C LEU A 49 -5.92 9.26 23.68
N MET A 50 -6.24 9.57 22.41
CA MET A 50 -6.41 8.56 21.37
C MET A 50 -5.11 7.81 21.09
N SER A 51 -3.99 8.52 20.93
CA SER A 51 -2.68 7.90 20.71
C SER A 51 -2.29 6.97 21.86
N LEU A 52 -2.46 7.44 23.11
CA LEU A 52 -2.21 6.63 24.31
C LEU A 52 -3.07 5.36 24.30
N ARG A 53 -4.36 5.49 23.99
CA ARG A 53 -5.27 4.34 23.94
C ARG A 53 -4.88 3.34 22.85
N LEU A 54 -4.62 3.82 21.63
CA LEU A 54 -4.21 2.95 20.53
C LEU A 54 -2.87 2.27 20.82
N GLY A 55 -1.96 2.94 21.51
CA GLY A 55 -0.73 2.35 22.06
C GLY A 55 -1.02 1.16 22.97
N SER A 56 -1.87 1.36 23.98
CA SER A 56 -2.27 0.30 24.94
C SER A 56 -2.92 -0.92 24.28
N LEU A 57 -3.69 -0.69 23.21
CA LEU A 57 -4.44 -1.75 22.54
C LEU A 57 -3.63 -2.46 21.46
N SER A 58 -2.48 -1.92 21.04
CA SER A 58 -1.67 -2.44 19.93
C SER A 58 -1.43 -3.95 20.02
N ALA A 59 -1.14 -4.46 21.23
CA ALA A 59 -0.96 -5.87 21.57
C ALA A 59 -2.16 -6.75 21.20
N HIS A 60 -3.38 -6.21 21.27
CA HIS A 60 -4.65 -6.93 21.11
C HIS A 60 -5.28 -6.76 19.72
N LEU A 61 -4.73 -5.87 18.88
CA LEU A 61 -5.23 -5.61 17.54
C LEU A 61 -4.70 -6.63 16.53
N SER A 62 -5.54 -7.01 15.56
CA SER A 62 -5.10 -7.74 14.37
C SER A 62 -4.11 -6.90 13.53
N LEU A 63 -3.30 -7.54 12.69
CA LEU A 63 -2.37 -6.82 11.80
C LEU A 63 -3.09 -5.74 10.97
N SER A 64 -4.25 -6.06 10.40
CA SER A 64 -5.02 -5.09 9.62
C SER A 64 -5.47 -3.88 10.45
N GLN A 65 -5.79 -4.07 11.73
CA GLN A 65 -6.15 -2.96 12.62
C GLN A 65 -4.91 -2.17 13.04
N GLN A 66 -3.79 -2.84 13.33
CA GLN A 66 -2.53 -2.18 13.64
C GLN A 66 -2.07 -1.26 12.50
N LEU A 67 -2.17 -1.73 11.26
CA LEU A 67 -1.86 -0.92 10.07
C LEU A 67 -2.85 0.24 9.89
N MET A 68 -4.15 -0.02 10.02
CA MET A 68 -5.19 1.01 9.91
C MET A 68 -5.03 2.13 10.94
N TYR A 69 -4.72 1.78 12.20
CA TYR A 69 -4.52 2.72 13.31
C TYR A 69 -3.06 3.18 13.47
N ARG A 70 -2.18 2.78 12.53
CA ARG A 70 -0.74 3.09 12.54
C ARG A 70 -0.10 2.89 13.92
N THR A 71 -0.43 1.79 14.60
CA THR A 71 0.02 1.56 15.98
C THR A 71 1.52 1.36 16.13
N ALA A 72 2.23 1.14 15.02
CA ALA A 72 3.68 1.09 14.95
C ALA A 72 4.34 2.48 14.77
N SER A 73 3.54 3.54 14.59
CA SER A 73 4.01 4.93 14.52
C SER A 73 4.36 5.45 15.91
N GLU A 74 5.23 6.45 15.99
CA GLU A 74 5.48 7.19 17.25
C GLU A 74 4.20 7.82 17.83
N ARG A 75 3.24 8.12 16.97
CA ARG A 75 1.93 8.67 17.34
C ARG A 75 0.81 7.86 16.68
N PRO A 76 0.40 6.72 17.28
CA PRO A 76 -0.72 5.92 16.81
C PRO A 76 -1.96 6.78 16.59
N ARG A 77 -2.66 6.59 15.47
CA ARG A 77 -3.79 7.47 15.12
C ARG A 77 -4.84 6.77 14.29
N ALA A 78 -6.09 7.17 14.48
CA ALA A 78 -7.19 6.73 13.63
C ALA A 78 -6.95 7.12 12.15
N PRO A 79 -7.41 6.29 11.20
CA PRO A 79 -7.38 6.66 9.79
C PRO A 79 -8.18 7.94 9.61
N VAL A 80 -7.58 8.94 8.97
CA VAL A 80 -8.20 10.25 8.77
C VAL A 80 -8.94 10.24 7.43
N ARG A 81 -10.22 10.65 7.41
CA ARG A 81 -10.98 10.77 6.15
C ARG A 81 -10.51 11.96 5.30
N VAL A 82 -10.07 13.05 5.95
CA VAL A 82 -9.58 14.30 5.33
C VAL A 82 -8.42 14.84 6.16
N GLU A 83 -7.18 14.77 5.66
CA GLU A 83 -6.03 15.40 6.32
C GLU A 83 -5.82 16.81 5.76
N HIS A 84 -5.83 17.81 6.64
CA HIS A 84 -5.45 19.18 6.30
C HIS A 84 -3.94 19.31 6.54
N ARG A 85 -3.16 19.40 5.47
CA ARG A 85 -1.72 19.71 5.59
C ARG A 85 -1.51 21.23 5.68
N ALA A 86 -0.50 21.64 6.44
CA ALA A 86 0.01 23.01 6.40
C ALA A 86 0.39 23.34 4.94
N GLY A 87 -0.27 24.36 4.36
CA GLY A 87 -0.18 24.67 2.92
C GLY A 87 -1.52 24.63 2.17
N GLY A 88 -2.66 24.43 2.85
CA GLY A 88 -3.99 24.67 2.28
C GLY A 88 -4.49 23.64 1.26
N ARG A 89 -3.71 22.59 0.96
CA ARG A 89 -4.17 21.47 0.15
C ARG A 89 -5.14 20.61 0.96
N ARG A 90 -6.44 20.69 0.63
CA ARG A 90 -7.43 19.67 1.01
C ARG A 90 -7.14 18.40 0.20
N LEU A 91 -6.86 17.30 0.87
CA LEU A 91 -6.97 15.98 0.26
C LEU A 91 -8.39 15.46 0.56
N THR A 92 -9.24 15.44 -0.46
CA THR A 92 -10.59 14.87 -0.39
C THR A 92 -10.53 13.36 -0.08
N GLU A 93 -11.64 12.83 0.41
CA GLU A 93 -11.82 11.47 0.91
C GLU A 93 -11.17 10.36 0.07
N GLY A 94 -10.57 9.36 0.73
CA GLY A 94 -10.04 8.15 0.09
C GLY A 94 -8.65 8.27 -0.55
N THR A 95 -8.01 9.43 -0.41
CA THR A 95 -6.80 9.78 -1.19
C THR A 95 -5.52 9.87 -0.36
N TRP A 96 -5.58 9.62 0.94
CA TRP A 96 -4.40 9.60 1.79
C TRP A 96 -4.36 8.34 2.67
N PRO A 97 -3.23 7.61 2.73
CA PRO A 97 -2.00 7.82 1.96
C PRO A 97 -1.61 6.56 1.20
N ALA A 98 -2.08 6.38 -0.03
CA ALA A 98 -1.47 5.37 -0.93
C ALA A 98 -2.18 5.22 -2.26
N ARG A 99 -3.39 5.79 -2.46
CA ARG A 99 -4.15 5.49 -3.68
C ARG A 99 -3.39 5.96 -4.91
N GLY A 100 -2.71 5.02 -5.56
CA GLY A 100 -1.83 5.24 -6.70
C GLY A 100 -0.33 5.32 -6.40
N TRP A 101 0.11 5.37 -5.14
CA TRP A 101 1.55 5.44 -4.81
C TRP A 101 2.23 4.08 -4.76
N VAL A 102 1.49 3.07 -4.30
CA VAL A 102 2.01 1.73 -4.10
C VAL A 102 1.73 0.92 -5.38
N PRO A 103 2.74 0.29 -5.98
CA PRO A 103 2.54 -0.61 -7.11
C PRO A 103 1.79 -1.89 -6.69
N PRO A 104 1.17 -2.61 -7.64
CA PRO A 104 0.52 -3.90 -7.37
C PRO A 104 1.49 -4.93 -6.76
N VAL A 105 2.76 -4.86 -7.11
CA VAL A 105 3.85 -5.67 -6.55
C VAL A 105 4.90 -4.75 -5.97
N LEU A 106 5.27 -4.98 -4.71
CA LEU A 106 6.19 -4.09 -4.00
C LEU A 106 7.55 -4.03 -4.71
N TRP A 107 8.20 -2.86 -4.64
CA TRP A 107 9.51 -2.63 -5.23
C TRP A 107 10.53 -3.69 -4.83
N ASP A 108 11.40 -4.05 -5.77
CA ASP A 108 12.44 -5.06 -5.53
C ASP A 108 13.33 -4.66 -4.34
N GLY A 109 13.61 -5.63 -3.46
CA GLY A 109 14.42 -5.43 -2.25
C GLY A 109 13.67 -4.86 -1.04
N GLU A 110 12.58 -4.12 -1.26
CA GLU A 110 11.78 -3.57 -0.16
C GLU A 110 11.10 -4.68 0.64
N LEU A 111 11.36 -4.70 1.95
CA LEU A 111 10.79 -5.67 2.90
C LEU A 111 11.07 -7.14 2.54
N ALA A 112 12.17 -7.43 1.83
CA ALA A 112 12.52 -8.78 1.38
C ALA A 112 12.60 -9.80 2.53
N ASP A 113 13.10 -9.39 3.70
CA ASP A 113 13.19 -10.23 4.92
C ASP A 113 11.82 -10.71 5.42
N HIS A 114 10.74 -10.06 4.99
CA HIS A 114 9.38 -10.41 5.38
C HIS A 114 8.74 -11.42 4.41
N VAL A 115 9.40 -11.86 3.33
CA VAL A 115 8.83 -12.82 2.38
C VAL A 115 9.75 -14.03 2.19
N VAL A 116 9.23 -15.21 2.51
CA VAL A 116 10.04 -16.45 2.62
C VAL A 116 10.31 -17.14 1.26
N ALA A 117 9.70 -16.72 0.15
CA ALA A 117 9.97 -17.37 -1.15
C ALA A 117 9.84 -16.44 -2.36
N ALA A 118 10.86 -16.50 -3.23
CA ALA A 118 10.81 -16.00 -4.60
C ALA A 118 9.66 -16.68 -5.36
N GLY A 119 8.86 -15.90 -6.09
CA GLY A 119 7.69 -16.41 -6.81
C GLY A 119 6.45 -16.69 -5.94
N SER A 120 6.44 -16.32 -4.65
CA SER A 120 5.22 -16.31 -3.83
C SER A 120 4.33 -15.09 -4.15
N TYR A 121 3.12 -15.07 -3.60
CA TYR A 121 2.26 -13.87 -3.61
C TYR A 121 2.73 -12.80 -2.60
N GLY A 122 3.88 -13.00 -1.95
CA GLY A 122 4.38 -12.18 -0.83
C GLY A 122 4.55 -10.70 -1.18
N PRO A 123 5.25 -10.33 -2.27
CA PRO A 123 5.42 -8.91 -2.61
C PRO A 123 4.10 -8.19 -2.89
N ALA A 124 3.12 -8.87 -3.50
CA ALA A 124 1.77 -8.32 -3.70
C ALA A 124 1.00 -8.21 -2.38
N ALA A 125 1.16 -9.18 -1.48
CA ALA A 125 0.58 -9.13 -0.13
C ALA A 125 1.18 -7.97 0.70
N LEU A 126 2.47 -7.68 0.54
CA LEU A 126 3.11 -6.53 1.15
C LEU A 126 2.62 -5.20 0.56
N SER A 127 2.44 -5.10 -0.76
CA SER A 127 1.80 -3.92 -1.38
C SER A 127 0.39 -3.67 -0.85
N LEU A 128 -0.40 -4.73 -0.66
CA LEU A 128 -1.72 -4.66 -0.03
C LEU A 128 -1.64 -4.16 1.42
N ALA A 129 -0.73 -4.72 2.21
CA ALA A 129 -0.52 -4.34 3.60
C ALA A 129 -0.02 -2.89 3.73
N LEU A 130 0.91 -2.47 2.87
CA LEU A 130 1.41 -1.09 2.83
C LEU A 130 0.28 -0.10 2.49
N SER A 131 -0.55 -0.44 1.50
CA SER A 131 -1.71 0.37 1.11
C SER A 131 -2.81 0.41 2.19
N LYS A 132 -2.76 -0.48 3.19
CA LYS A 132 -3.67 -0.50 4.35
C LYS A 132 -3.22 0.46 5.46
N VAL A 133 -1.95 0.88 5.47
CA VAL A 133 -1.41 1.78 6.50
C VAL A 133 -2.20 3.09 6.53
N GLY A 134 -2.79 3.42 7.68
CA GLY A 134 -3.61 4.62 7.86
C GLY A 134 -4.94 4.64 7.07
N SER A 135 -5.36 3.51 6.49
CA SER A 135 -6.55 3.43 5.64
C SER A 135 -7.67 2.63 6.29
N SER A 136 -8.90 3.18 6.29
CA SER A 136 -10.10 2.46 6.70
C SER A 136 -10.67 1.55 5.59
N VAL A 137 -10.15 1.64 4.36
CA VAL A 137 -10.64 0.88 3.20
C VAL A 137 -10.43 -0.63 3.45
N PRO A 138 -11.41 -1.50 3.13
CA PRO A 138 -11.24 -2.94 3.22
C PRO A 138 -10.13 -3.46 2.29
N LEU A 139 -9.34 -4.45 2.74
CA LEU A 139 -8.24 -5.03 1.94
C LEU A 139 -8.68 -5.54 0.57
N ARG A 140 -9.89 -6.10 0.45
CA ARG A 140 -10.46 -6.55 -0.83
C ARG A 140 -10.64 -5.40 -1.82
N ALA A 141 -11.09 -4.22 -1.35
CA ALA A 141 -11.24 -3.04 -2.19
C ALA A 141 -9.87 -2.48 -2.60
N ILE A 142 -8.90 -2.46 -1.67
CA ILE A 142 -7.51 -2.10 -1.99
C ILE A 142 -6.92 -3.02 -3.07
N ALA A 143 -7.18 -4.33 -3.01
CA ALA A 143 -6.71 -5.27 -4.03
C ALA A 143 -7.25 -4.94 -5.41
N VAL A 144 -8.54 -4.66 -5.53
CA VAL A 144 -9.15 -4.26 -6.80
C VAL A 144 -8.57 -2.94 -7.33
N ASP A 145 -8.34 -1.96 -6.44
CA ASP A 145 -7.73 -0.68 -6.78
C ASP A 145 -6.29 -0.84 -7.29
N LEU A 146 -5.53 -1.79 -6.73
CA LEU A 146 -4.20 -2.17 -7.20
C LEU A 146 -4.23 -3.06 -8.46
N GLY A 147 -5.41 -3.42 -8.99
CA GLY A 147 -5.51 -4.36 -10.12
C GLY A 147 -5.10 -5.79 -9.78
N LEU A 148 -5.12 -6.13 -8.49
CA LEU A 148 -4.90 -7.49 -7.98
C LEU A 148 -6.23 -8.23 -7.83
N PRO A 149 -6.23 -9.57 -7.88
CA PRO A 149 -7.45 -10.34 -7.62
C PRO A 149 -7.96 -10.13 -6.18
N ALA A 150 -9.26 -9.93 -6.00
CA ALA A 150 -9.86 -9.66 -4.69
C ALA A 150 -9.60 -10.77 -3.65
N TRP A 151 -9.52 -12.04 -4.09
CA TRP A 151 -9.21 -13.18 -3.22
C TRP A 151 -7.81 -13.10 -2.60
N LEU A 152 -6.90 -12.29 -3.14
CA LEU A 152 -5.58 -12.11 -2.57
C LEU A 152 -5.65 -11.46 -1.19
N ALA A 153 -6.64 -10.60 -0.93
CA ALA A 153 -6.88 -10.01 0.38
C ALA A 153 -7.13 -11.07 1.47
N ASP A 154 -7.85 -12.15 1.14
CA ASP A 154 -8.09 -13.24 2.08
C ASP A 154 -6.80 -14.02 2.38
N ARG A 155 -5.88 -14.06 1.41
CA ARG A 155 -4.56 -14.68 1.60
C ARG A 155 -3.57 -13.81 2.33
N VAL A 156 -3.75 -12.48 2.40
CA VAL A 156 -2.85 -11.60 3.15
C VAL A 156 -2.74 -12.05 4.61
N ALA A 157 -3.86 -12.42 5.25
CA ALA A 157 -3.84 -12.93 6.61
C ALA A 157 -3.10 -14.28 6.73
N ALA A 158 -3.20 -15.16 5.72
CA ALA A 158 -2.43 -16.41 5.73
C ALA A 158 -0.93 -16.17 5.46
N ILE A 159 -0.60 -15.29 4.51
CA ILE A 159 0.78 -14.98 4.08
C ILE A 159 1.53 -14.16 5.14
N LEU A 160 0.83 -13.25 5.82
CA LEU A 160 1.44 -12.31 6.78
C LEU A 160 1.05 -12.57 8.23
N GLY A 161 -0.06 -13.26 8.50
CA GLY A 161 -0.62 -13.45 9.84
C GLY A 161 -0.27 -14.77 10.54
N GLY A 162 0.33 -15.75 9.86
CA GLY A 162 0.90 -16.96 10.49
C GLY A 162 2.20 -16.70 11.27
N ARG A 163 2.47 -15.45 11.64
CA ARG A 163 3.71 -15.00 12.25
C ARG A 163 3.64 -15.05 13.77
N SER A 164 4.80 -15.19 14.41
CA SER A 164 4.91 -14.91 15.84
C SER A 164 4.55 -13.45 16.12
N ARG A 165 4.14 -13.14 17.36
CA ARG A 165 3.81 -11.78 17.76
C ARG A 165 4.97 -10.79 17.51
N PRO A 166 6.23 -11.10 17.89
CA PRO A 166 7.37 -10.23 17.58
C PRO A 166 7.58 -9.98 16.08
N ASP A 167 7.34 -10.99 15.23
CA ASP A 167 7.51 -10.86 13.78
C ASP A 167 6.40 -10.01 13.15
N GLN A 168 5.17 -10.11 13.66
CA GLN A 168 4.06 -9.24 13.23
C GLN A 168 4.35 -7.77 13.58
N GLU A 169 4.86 -7.50 14.79
CA GLU A 169 5.22 -6.15 15.21
C GLU A 169 6.41 -5.62 14.41
N ARG A 170 7.39 -6.46 14.08
CA ARG A 170 8.49 -6.11 13.18
C ARG A 170 7.98 -5.73 11.80
N LEU A 171 7.07 -6.53 11.22
CA LEU A 171 6.45 -6.25 9.94
C LEU A 171 5.66 -4.92 9.97
N ALA A 172 4.84 -4.70 11.00
CA ALA A 172 4.08 -3.46 11.15
C ALA A 172 5.00 -2.23 11.24
N ARG A 173 6.12 -2.32 11.98
CA ARG A 173 7.13 -1.26 12.03
C ARG A 173 7.79 -1.02 10.68
N SER A 174 8.22 -2.07 9.98
CA SER A 174 8.86 -1.90 8.66
C SER A 174 7.90 -1.30 7.62
N LEU A 175 6.61 -1.69 7.65
CA LEU A 175 5.58 -1.10 6.79
C LEU A 175 5.35 0.38 7.12
N GLU A 176 5.25 0.74 8.40
CA GLU A 176 5.10 2.14 8.84
C GLU A 176 6.33 2.99 8.47
N GLN A 177 7.55 2.44 8.59
CA GLN A 177 8.79 3.12 8.19
C GLN A 177 8.85 3.37 6.69
N LEU A 178 8.57 2.34 5.87
CA LEU A 178 8.47 2.51 4.42
C LEU A 178 7.39 3.54 4.08
N PHE A 179 6.24 3.43 4.72
CA PHE A 179 5.15 4.37 4.53
C PHE A 179 5.55 5.83 4.87
N ALA A 180 6.26 6.06 5.99
CA ALA A 180 6.77 7.38 6.36
C ALA A 180 7.80 7.92 5.34
N ARG A 181 8.66 7.06 4.76
CA ARG A 181 9.57 7.45 3.66
C ARG A 181 8.78 7.92 2.43
N LEU A 182 7.69 7.24 2.08
CA LEU A 182 6.79 7.66 1.01
C LEU A 182 6.06 8.96 1.34
N GLU A 183 5.64 9.19 2.59
CA GLU A 183 5.03 10.47 2.99
C GLU A 183 5.99 11.64 2.84
N ALA A 184 7.27 11.42 3.17
CA ALA A 184 8.34 12.42 3.05
C ALA A 184 8.77 12.64 1.59
N ASN A 185 8.80 11.57 0.80
CA ASN A 185 9.18 11.59 -0.62
C ASN A 185 8.10 10.88 -1.46
N PRO A 186 6.97 11.56 -1.76
CA PRO A 186 5.90 11.01 -2.55
C PRO A 186 6.38 10.44 -3.90
N PRO A 187 5.96 9.23 -4.31
CA PRO A 187 6.29 8.71 -5.62
C PRO A 187 5.80 9.67 -6.72
N PRO A 188 6.59 9.93 -7.78
CA PRO A 188 6.14 10.69 -8.94
C PRO A 188 5.17 9.88 -9.81
N VAL A 189 5.05 8.57 -9.56
CA VAL A 189 4.25 7.59 -10.33
C VAL A 189 2.85 7.44 -9.74
N ASN A 190 1.84 7.39 -10.61
CA ASN A 190 0.47 7.03 -10.22
C ASN A 190 0.10 5.63 -10.73
N TYR A 191 0.49 4.59 -9.99
CA TYR A 191 0.24 3.19 -10.31
C TYR A 191 -1.25 2.87 -10.46
N SER A 192 -2.14 3.51 -9.69
CA SER A 192 -3.59 3.27 -9.82
C SER A 192 -4.13 3.74 -11.18
N LYS A 193 -3.64 4.89 -11.66
CA LYS A 193 -3.96 5.40 -13.00
C LYS A 193 -3.38 4.48 -14.07
N ARG A 194 -2.13 4.03 -13.90
CA ARG A 194 -1.50 3.10 -14.85
C ARG A 194 -2.23 1.77 -14.94
N VAL A 195 -2.62 1.20 -13.80
CA VAL A 195 -3.42 -0.03 -13.74
C VAL A 195 -4.77 0.18 -14.45
N ALA A 196 -5.43 1.32 -14.22
CA ALA A 196 -6.70 1.61 -14.89
C ALA A 196 -6.55 1.72 -16.41
N VAL A 197 -5.50 2.39 -16.90
CA VAL A 197 -5.15 2.46 -18.33
C VAL A 197 -4.85 1.07 -18.88
N ALA A 198 -4.04 0.29 -18.18
CA ALA A 198 -3.59 -1.03 -18.60
C ALA A 198 -4.68 -2.13 -18.52
N ARG A 199 -5.92 -1.78 -18.13
CA ARG A 199 -7.09 -2.66 -18.32
C ARG A 199 -7.50 -2.73 -19.79
N ASP A 200 -7.20 -1.69 -20.58
CA ASP A 200 -7.31 -1.76 -22.04
C ASP A 200 -6.09 -2.49 -22.61
N LEU A 201 -6.20 -3.82 -22.67
CA LEU A 201 -5.13 -4.67 -23.17
C LEU A 201 -4.88 -4.46 -24.66
N ALA A 202 -5.85 -3.97 -25.43
CA ALA A 202 -5.65 -3.68 -26.85
C ALA A 202 -4.71 -2.47 -27.02
N MET A 203 -4.85 -1.44 -26.17
CA MET A 203 -3.93 -0.31 -26.13
C MET A 203 -2.50 -0.76 -25.76
N VAL A 204 -2.34 -1.58 -24.72
CA VAL A 204 -1.02 -2.09 -24.31
C VAL A 204 -0.40 -2.97 -25.40
N ARG A 205 -1.21 -3.80 -26.06
CA ARG A 205 -0.80 -4.63 -27.18
C ARG A 205 -0.32 -3.78 -28.36
N ALA A 206 -1.09 -2.77 -28.75
CA ALA A 206 -0.71 -1.86 -29.83
C ALA A 206 0.61 -1.14 -29.54
N ALA A 207 0.78 -0.62 -28.32
CA ALA A 207 2.03 0.01 -27.89
C ALA A 207 3.22 -0.96 -27.90
N ALA A 208 3.01 -2.22 -27.50
CA ALA A 208 4.05 -3.25 -27.55
C ALA A 208 4.45 -3.63 -28.99
N VAL A 209 3.48 -3.80 -29.88
CA VAL A 209 3.75 -4.10 -31.31
C VAL A 209 4.51 -2.94 -31.96
N GLU A 210 4.07 -1.71 -31.74
CA GLU A 210 4.71 -0.52 -32.28
C GLU A 210 6.15 -0.37 -31.75
N ALA A 211 6.37 -0.58 -30.45
CA ALA A 211 7.70 -0.52 -29.86
C ALA A 211 8.67 -1.56 -30.42
N ALA A 212 8.19 -2.77 -30.74
CA ALA A 212 8.99 -3.80 -31.40
C ALA A 212 9.24 -3.48 -32.88
N ALA A 213 8.24 -2.93 -33.58
CA ALA A 213 8.36 -2.51 -34.98
C ALA A 213 9.39 -1.39 -35.15
N LEU A 214 9.47 -0.44 -34.21
CA LEU A 214 10.50 0.61 -34.18
C LEU A 214 11.92 0.06 -33.97
N GLN A 215 12.05 -1.18 -33.47
CA GLN A 215 13.32 -1.91 -33.41
C GLN A 215 13.54 -2.85 -34.60
N LEU A 216 12.67 -2.79 -35.63
CA LEU A 216 12.71 -3.65 -36.81
C LEU A 216 12.53 -5.15 -36.47
N VAL A 217 11.80 -5.46 -35.38
CA VAL A 217 11.50 -6.83 -34.98
C VAL A 217 10.05 -7.17 -35.31
N ALA A 218 9.85 -8.10 -36.25
CA ALA A 218 8.54 -8.69 -36.50
C ALA A 218 8.19 -9.69 -35.40
N LEU A 219 7.00 -9.56 -34.82
CA LEU A 219 6.48 -10.43 -33.78
C LEU A 219 5.55 -11.48 -34.38
N ASP A 220 5.73 -12.74 -33.99
CA ASP A 220 4.70 -13.77 -34.14
C ASP A 220 3.67 -13.66 -33.00
N GLU A 221 2.60 -14.46 -33.04
CA GLU A 221 1.53 -14.40 -32.04
C GLU A 221 2.05 -14.59 -30.60
N ARG A 222 3.04 -15.49 -30.41
CA ARG A 222 3.64 -15.75 -29.10
C ARG A 222 4.54 -14.62 -28.64
N GLY A 223 5.32 -14.03 -29.54
CA GLY A 223 6.18 -12.89 -29.30
C GLY A 223 5.38 -11.63 -28.97
N GLU A 224 4.23 -11.43 -29.62
CA GLU A 224 3.30 -10.35 -29.33
C GLU A 224 2.69 -10.49 -27.92
N ALA A 225 2.27 -11.69 -27.53
CA ALA A 225 1.81 -11.95 -26.17
C ALA A 225 2.93 -11.68 -25.14
N GLY A 226 4.16 -12.14 -25.41
CA GLY A 226 5.33 -11.88 -24.55
C GLY A 226 5.69 -10.40 -24.41
N ALA A 227 5.67 -9.66 -25.53
CA ALA A 227 5.90 -8.22 -25.56
C ALA A 227 4.82 -7.46 -24.79
N THR A 228 3.55 -7.82 -25.00
CA THR A 228 2.41 -7.19 -24.31
C THR A 228 2.49 -7.41 -22.80
N VAL A 229 2.78 -8.64 -22.35
CA VAL A 229 2.95 -8.94 -20.92
C VAL A 229 4.15 -8.18 -20.34
N ALA A 230 5.28 -8.14 -21.05
CA ALA A 230 6.48 -7.43 -20.58
C ALA A 230 6.22 -5.92 -20.40
N LEU A 231 5.55 -5.29 -21.37
CA LEU A 231 5.19 -3.87 -21.28
C LEU A 231 4.16 -3.63 -20.17
N TRP A 232 3.12 -4.46 -20.08
CA TRP A 232 2.09 -4.36 -19.04
C TRP A 232 2.69 -4.42 -17.63
N VAL A 233 3.60 -5.37 -17.40
CA VAL A 233 4.29 -5.57 -16.12
C VAL A 233 5.12 -4.35 -15.75
N ALA A 234 5.97 -3.88 -16.66
CA ALA A 234 6.83 -2.73 -16.42
C ALA A 234 6.02 -1.44 -16.20
N TYR A 235 4.97 -1.24 -17.00
CA TYR A 235 4.11 -0.07 -16.91
C TYR A 235 3.35 -0.03 -15.58
N THR A 236 2.71 -1.13 -15.19
CA THR A 236 1.86 -1.17 -13.99
C THR A 236 2.62 -1.38 -12.68
N GLY A 237 3.89 -1.80 -12.72
CA GLY A 237 4.62 -2.24 -11.53
C GLY A 237 4.07 -3.55 -10.95
N SER A 238 3.47 -4.40 -11.80
CA SER A 238 2.84 -5.66 -11.39
C SER A 238 3.77 -6.86 -11.63
N HIS A 239 3.21 -8.07 -11.64
CA HIS A 239 3.93 -9.31 -11.96
C HIS A 239 3.16 -10.07 -13.05
N PRO A 240 3.85 -10.78 -13.99
CA PRO A 240 3.21 -11.47 -15.10
C PRO A 240 1.98 -12.32 -14.72
N ARG A 241 2.06 -13.08 -13.62
CA ARG A 241 0.95 -13.88 -13.04
C ARG A 241 -0.38 -13.13 -12.84
N PHE A 242 -0.35 -11.80 -12.72
CA PHE A 242 -1.55 -10.97 -12.53
C PHE A 242 -1.99 -10.28 -13.82
N CYS A 243 -1.26 -10.47 -14.92
CA CYS A 243 -1.63 -9.94 -16.22
C CYS A 243 -2.91 -10.63 -16.71
N PRO A 244 -3.97 -9.89 -17.08
CA PRO A 244 -5.24 -10.47 -17.50
C PRO A 244 -5.17 -11.30 -18.79
N LEU A 245 -4.09 -11.16 -19.58
CA LEU A 245 -3.85 -11.99 -20.77
C LEU A 245 -3.45 -13.42 -20.44
N LEU A 246 -2.94 -13.68 -19.24
CA LEU A 246 -2.40 -14.99 -18.89
C LEU A 246 -3.44 -15.84 -18.17
N VAL A 247 -3.58 -17.08 -18.63
CA VAL A 247 -4.38 -18.09 -17.93
C VAL A 247 -3.53 -18.67 -16.79
N PRO A 248 -4.09 -18.80 -15.57
CA PRO A 248 -3.38 -19.43 -14.45
C PRO A 248 -2.83 -20.81 -14.82
N GLY A 249 -1.56 -21.05 -14.53
CA GLY A 249 -0.87 -22.32 -14.82
C GLY A 249 -0.18 -22.39 -16.17
N GLN A 250 -0.36 -21.41 -17.06
CA GLN A 250 0.40 -21.33 -18.31
C GLN A 250 1.79 -20.70 -18.11
N SER A 251 2.76 -21.15 -18.90
CA SER A 251 4.08 -20.52 -18.97
C SER A 251 3.93 -19.08 -19.45
N THR A 252 4.51 -18.13 -18.73
CA THR A 252 4.55 -16.73 -19.19
C THR A 252 5.35 -16.65 -20.50
N PRO A 253 4.76 -16.11 -21.59
CA PRO A 253 5.50 -15.89 -22.82
C PRO A 253 6.62 -14.87 -22.57
N SER A 254 7.82 -15.16 -23.07
CA SER A 254 8.97 -14.29 -22.93
C SER A 254 8.97 -13.22 -24.02
N LEU A 255 9.51 -12.04 -23.68
CA LEU A 255 9.88 -11.06 -24.70
C LEU A 255 10.86 -11.72 -25.70
N PRO A 256 10.68 -11.56 -27.01
CA PRO A 256 11.58 -12.17 -27.98
C PRO A 256 13.04 -11.73 -27.77
N PRO A 257 14.03 -12.64 -27.86
CA PRO A 257 15.44 -12.32 -27.56
C PRO A 257 16.06 -11.23 -28.44
N ARG A 258 15.49 -10.98 -29.62
CA ARG A 258 15.96 -9.96 -30.56
C ARG A 258 15.53 -8.54 -30.19
N VAL A 259 14.57 -8.40 -29.28
CA VAL A 259 14.09 -7.10 -28.80
C VAL A 259 15.03 -6.63 -27.70
N ASP A 260 15.62 -5.44 -27.86
CA ASP A 260 16.30 -4.79 -26.75
C ASP A 260 15.26 -4.37 -25.71
N ARG A 261 15.31 -5.01 -24.54
CA ARG A 261 14.30 -4.84 -23.49
C ARG A 261 14.23 -3.41 -22.99
N THR A 262 15.38 -2.75 -22.83
CA THR A 262 15.44 -1.41 -22.22
C THR A 262 14.80 -0.39 -23.14
N ASP A 263 15.19 -0.38 -24.41
CA ASP A 263 14.61 0.50 -25.41
C ASP A 263 13.14 0.16 -25.69
N PHE A 264 12.79 -1.12 -25.70
CA PHE A 264 11.41 -1.56 -25.92
C PHE A 264 10.48 -1.02 -24.85
N LEU A 265 10.87 -1.16 -23.58
CA LEU A 265 10.07 -0.67 -22.47
C LEU A 265 10.02 0.86 -22.44
N ARG A 266 11.12 1.55 -22.79
CA ARG A 266 11.15 3.01 -22.88
C ARG A 266 10.22 3.52 -23.98
N ILE A 267 10.27 2.95 -25.18
CA ILE A 267 9.41 3.34 -26.31
C ILE A 267 7.94 3.00 -26.00
N GLY A 268 7.67 1.78 -25.55
CA GLY A 268 6.31 1.34 -25.20
C GLY A 268 5.69 2.20 -24.09
N PHE A 269 6.48 2.64 -23.11
CA PHE A 269 6.04 3.59 -22.09
C PHE A 269 5.61 4.94 -22.68
N GLN A 270 6.39 5.48 -23.63
CA GLN A 270 6.08 6.75 -24.29
C GLN A 270 4.78 6.70 -25.11
N LEU A 271 4.41 5.51 -25.60
CA LEU A 271 3.17 5.26 -26.34
C LEU A 271 1.94 5.08 -25.43
N LEU A 272 2.11 4.93 -24.12
CA LEU A 272 1.02 4.77 -23.15
C LEU A 272 0.72 6.07 -22.39
N PRO A 273 -0.52 6.33 -21.95
CA PRO A 273 -0.87 7.52 -21.17
C PRO A 273 -0.14 7.67 -19.82
N HIS A 274 0.89 8.52 -19.75
CA HIS A 274 1.66 8.82 -18.52
C HIS A 274 1.68 10.32 -18.20
N GLY A 275 2.10 10.70 -16.98
CA GLY A 275 2.34 12.10 -16.64
C GLY A 275 3.65 12.64 -17.24
N GLU A 276 3.73 13.95 -17.51
CA GLU A 276 4.86 14.59 -18.23
C GLU A 276 6.26 14.34 -17.64
N ARG A 277 6.36 14.11 -16.32
CA ARG A 277 7.63 13.85 -15.61
C ARG A 277 7.63 12.50 -14.89
N GLU A 278 6.70 11.64 -15.28
CA GLU A 278 6.51 10.36 -14.63
C GLU A 278 7.55 9.35 -15.18
N PRO A 279 8.45 8.80 -14.36
CA PRO A 279 9.42 7.81 -14.83
C PRO A 279 8.76 6.45 -15.03
N LEU A 280 9.24 5.62 -15.96
CA LEU A 280 8.73 4.25 -16.14
C LEU A 280 8.81 3.44 -14.84
N ALA A 281 9.95 3.47 -14.17
CA ALA A 281 10.18 2.82 -12.88
C ALA A 281 10.65 3.85 -11.84
N TRP A 282 10.24 3.64 -10.60
CA TRP A 282 10.65 4.44 -9.44
C TRP A 282 10.73 3.53 -8.24
N SER A 283 11.71 3.73 -7.36
CA SER A 283 11.83 3.05 -6.07
C SER A 283 11.93 4.08 -4.94
N PRO A 284 11.49 3.72 -3.71
CA PRO A 284 11.67 4.58 -2.54
C PRO A 284 13.15 4.90 -2.30
N PRO A 285 13.48 6.13 -1.83
CA PRO A 285 14.83 6.48 -1.40
C PRO A 285 15.19 5.88 -0.03
#